data_AF-A0A1Q8LY09-F1
#
_entry.id   AF-A0A1Q8LY09-F1
#
_cell.length_a   1.000
_cell.length_b   1.000
_cell.length_c   1.000
_cell.angle_alpha   90.00
_cell.angle_beta   90.00
_cell.angle_gamma   90.00
#
_symmetry.space_group_name_H-M   'P 1'
#
loop_
_entity.id
_entity.type
_entity.pdbx_description
1 polymer ?
#
loop_
_entity_poly.entity_id
_entity_poly.type
_entity_poly.pdbx_seq_one_letter_code
_entity_poly.pdbx_strand_id
1 'polypeptide(L)'
;MGSEIKVTFSALERASADTVATTARINSQLEDLRRYLAPMVGTWTGDAASTYQASQQKWDTSAAELTTTLGTIGKLVGQAGQNYRDTEQANRARFA
;
A
#
# COMPACT_ATOMS: atom_id res chain seq x y z
N MET A 1 4.81 21.15 19.07
CA MET A 1 5.62 20.33 18.12
C MET A 1 5.43 18.82 18.32
N GLY A 2 5.55 18.25 19.52
CA GLY A 2 5.33 16.80 19.73
C GLY A 2 3.91 16.28 19.40
N SER A 3 2.88 17.09 19.67
CA SER A 3 1.48 16.75 19.33
C SER A 3 1.22 16.67 17.83
N GLU A 4 1.78 17.60 17.05
CA GLU A 4 1.66 17.67 15.59
C GLU A 4 2.33 16.46 14.92
N ILE A 5 3.53 16.08 15.38
CA ILE A 5 4.23 14.87 14.90
C ILE A 5 3.41 13.61 15.20
N LYS A 6 2.82 13.50 16.40
CA LYS A 6 1.96 12.37 16.78
C LYS A 6 0.70 12.28 15.91
N VAL A 7 0.09 13.41 15.58
CA VAL A 7 -1.08 13.47 14.68
C VAL A 7 -0.68 13.01 13.27
N THR A 8 0.43 13.52 12.73
CA THR A 8 0.95 13.13 11.41
C THR A 8 1.28 11.64 11.34
N PHE A 9 1.87 11.06 12.40
CA PHE A 9 2.14 9.63 12.49
C PHE A 9 0.85 8.81 12.42
N SER A 10 -0.16 9.16 13.22
CA SER A 10 -1.46 8.46 13.22
C SER A 10 -2.24 8.59 11.90
N ALA A 11 -2.04 9.69 11.16
CA ALA A 11 -2.62 9.87 9.84
C ALA A 11 -1.94 8.95 8.81
N LEU A 12 -0.62 8.78 8.94
CA LEU A 12 0.17 7.99 8.02
C LEU A 12 -0.01 6.48 8.22
N GLU A 13 -0.16 6.03 9.47
CA GLU A 13 -0.55 4.64 9.77
C GLU A 13 -1.91 4.30 9.17
N ARG A 14 -2.90 5.20 9.31
CA ARG A 14 -4.23 5.03 8.70
C ARG A 14 -4.16 4.99 7.18
N ALA A 15 -3.45 5.93 6.56
CA ALA A 15 -3.27 5.94 5.11
C ALA A 15 -2.62 4.65 4.60
N SER A 16 -1.64 4.11 5.34
CA SER A 16 -1.01 2.82 5.03
C SER A 16 -2.01 1.66 5.09
N ALA A 17 -2.77 1.56 6.19
CA ALA A 17 -3.80 0.53 6.36
C ALA A 17 -4.89 0.61 5.29
N ASP A 18 -5.39 1.81 5.00
CA ASP A 18 -6.41 2.06 3.97
C ASP A 18 -5.91 1.64 2.58
N THR A 19 -4.64 1.89 2.29
CA THR A 19 -4.08 1.55 1.00
C THR A 19 -3.84 0.03 0.88
N VAL A 20 -3.37 -0.65 1.93
CA VAL A 20 -3.30 -2.12 1.97
C VAL A 20 -4.69 -2.74 1.75
N ALA A 21 -5.72 -2.23 2.43
CA ALA A 21 -7.08 -2.69 2.27
C ALA A 21 -7.60 -2.46 0.84
N THR A 22 -7.27 -1.30 0.25
CA THR A 22 -7.64 -0.96 -1.13
C THR A 22 -6.94 -1.88 -2.13
N THR A 23 -5.64 -2.14 -1.98
CA THR A 23 -4.89 -3.09 -2.80
C THR A 23 -5.48 -4.50 -2.71
N ALA A 24 -5.82 -4.97 -1.52
CA ALA A 24 -6.46 -6.27 -1.33
C ALA A 24 -7.82 -6.35 -2.04
N ARG A 25 -8.63 -5.28 -1.95
CA ARG A 25 -9.92 -5.18 -2.66
C ARG A 25 -9.73 -5.20 -4.18
N ILE A 26 -8.77 -4.44 -4.71
CA ILE A 26 -8.44 -4.43 -6.14
C ILE A 26 -8.06 -5.85 -6.58
N ASN A 27 -7.15 -6.52 -5.87
CA ASN A 27 -6.72 -7.88 -6.20
C ASN A 27 -7.89 -8.86 -6.24
N SER A 28 -8.81 -8.79 -5.27
CA SER A 28 -10.03 -9.61 -5.25
C SER A 28 -10.90 -9.35 -6.47
N GLN A 29 -11.17 -8.07 -6.80
CA GLN A 29 -11.99 -7.71 -7.95
C GLN A 29 -11.35 -8.18 -9.27
N LEU A 30 -10.03 -8.13 -9.37
CA LEU A 30 -9.30 -8.65 -10.53
C LEU A 30 -9.33 -10.17 -10.61
N GLU A 31 -9.31 -10.86 -9.48
CA GLU A 31 -9.48 -12.31 -9.45
C GLU A 31 -10.89 -12.73 -9.86
N ASP A 32 -11.91 -12.02 -9.39
CA ASP A 32 -13.30 -12.23 -9.79
C ASP A 32 -13.48 -11.97 -11.29
N LEU A 33 -12.89 -10.88 -11.80
CA LEU A 33 -12.87 -10.58 -13.24
C LEU A 33 -12.14 -11.67 -14.03
N ARG A 34 -10.98 -12.14 -13.54
CA ARG A 34 -10.22 -13.26 -14.14
C ARG A 34 -11.08 -14.52 -14.25
N ARG A 35 -11.80 -14.88 -13.19
CA ARG A 35 -12.69 -16.06 -13.16
C ARG A 35 -13.87 -15.88 -14.10
N TYR A 36 -14.46 -14.69 -14.15
CA TYR A 36 -15.55 -14.37 -15.06
C TYR A 36 -15.12 -14.45 -16.54
N LEU A 37 -13.91 -13.96 -16.85
CA LEU A 37 -13.39 -13.93 -18.21
C LEU A 37 -12.80 -15.28 -18.65
N ALA A 38 -12.35 -16.13 -17.73
CA ALA A 38 -11.74 -17.43 -18.05
C ALA A 38 -12.48 -18.27 -19.12
N PRO A 39 -13.82 -18.47 -19.05
CA PRO A 39 -14.55 -19.19 -20.10
C PRO A 39 -14.65 -18.42 -21.43
N MET A 40 -14.59 -17.09 -21.42
CA MET A 40 -14.66 -16.24 -22.62
C MET A 40 -13.30 -16.11 -23.32
N VAL A 41 -12.20 -16.19 -22.57
CA VAL A 41 -10.83 -16.16 -23.12
C VAL A 41 -10.60 -17.30 -24.11
N GLY A 42 -11.22 -18.47 -23.93
CA GLY A 42 -11.18 -19.56 -24.91
C GLY A 42 -11.87 -19.23 -26.24
N THR A 43 -12.72 -18.21 -26.28
CA THR A 43 -13.46 -17.74 -27.46
C THR A 43 -12.89 -16.45 -28.06
N TRP A 44 -12.06 -15.73 -27.30
CA TRP A 44 -11.42 -14.48 -27.73
C TRP A 44 -10.13 -14.78 -28.49
N THR A 45 -10.13 -14.55 -29.80
CA THR A 45 -8.95 -14.67 -30.65
C THR A 45 -8.30 -13.31 -30.87
N GLY A 46 -6.95 -13.29 -30.96
CA GLY A 46 -6.18 -12.10 -31.35
C GLY A 46 -6.18 -10.96 -30.33
N ASP A 47 -6.63 -9.77 -30.75
CA ASP A 47 -6.41 -8.48 -30.07
C ASP A 47 -7.12 -8.33 -28.72
N ALA A 48 -8.23 -9.04 -28.51
CA ALA A 48 -8.96 -9.00 -27.24
C ALA A 48 -8.18 -9.68 -26.11
N ALA A 49 -7.49 -10.78 -26.42
CA ALA A 49 -6.66 -11.50 -25.45
C ALA A 49 -5.40 -10.71 -25.07
N SER A 50 -4.76 -10.04 -26.04
CA SER A 50 -3.57 -9.23 -25.80
C SER A 50 -3.89 -7.97 -24.98
N THR A 51 -5.00 -7.29 -25.27
CA THR A 51 -5.46 -6.11 -24.53
C THR A 51 -5.78 -6.45 -23.07
N TYR A 52 -6.39 -7.62 -22.85
CA TYR A 52 -6.66 -8.12 -21.51
C TYR A 52 -5.37 -8.42 -20.73
N GLN A 53 -4.43 -9.16 -21.32
CA GLN A 53 -3.13 -9.43 -20.68
C GLN A 53 -2.37 -8.15 -20.35
N ALA A 54 -2.37 -7.16 -21.24
CA ALA A 54 -1.73 -5.87 -20.98
C ALA A 54 -2.40 -5.13 -19.80
N SER A 55 -3.74 -5.15 -19.74
CA SER A 55 -4.49 -4.54 -18.64
C SER A 55 -4.21 -5.24 -17.31
N GLN A 56 -4.20 -6.57 -17.31
CA GLN A 56 -3.85 -7.39 -16.15
C GLN A 56 -2.44 -7.04 -15.65
N GLN A 57 -1.46 -7.05 -16.53
CA GLN A 57 -0.06 -6.80 -16.18
C GLN A 57 0.15 -5.38 -15.64
N LYS A 58 -0.54 -4.39 -16.23
CA LYS A 58 -0.51 -3.00 -15.73
C LYS A 58 -1.05 -2.92 -14.30
N TRP A 59 -2.16 -3.59 -14.02
CA TRP A 59 -2.74 -3.58 -12.68
C TRP A 59 -1.89 -4.30 -11.65
N ASP A 60 -1.39 -5.50 -11.97
CA ASP A 60 -0.51 -6.27 -11.09
C ASP A 60 0.77 -5.44 -10.77
N THR A 61 1.29 -4.70 -11.76
CA THR A 61 2.44 -3.79 -11.58
C THR A 61 2.11 -2.62 -10.65
N SER A 62 1.00 -1.90 -10.89
CA SER A 62 0.60 -0.78 -10.04
C SER A 62 0.32 -1.19 -8.60
N ALA A 63 -0.26 -2.39 -8.38
CA ALA A 63 -0.49 -2.93 -7.05
C ALA A 63 0.84 -3.24 -6.31
N ALA A 64 1.83 -3.78 -7.02
CA ALA A 64 3.16 -4.06 -6.46
C ALA A 64 3.91 -2.76 -6.10
N GLU A 65 3.86 -1.75 -6.98
CA GLU A 65 4.47 -0.44 -6.74
C GLU A 65 3.84 0.28 -5.54
N LEU A 66 2.52 0.24 -5.43
CA LEU A 66 1.79 0.82 -4.31
C LEU A 66 2.18 0.15 -3.00
N THR A 67 2.17 -1.19 -2.96
CA THR A 67 2.58 -1.97 -1.78
C THR A 67 4.01 -1.65 -1.36
N THR A 68 4.93 -1.54 -2.31
CA THR A 68 6.34 -1.21 -2.07
C THR A 68 6.51 0.19 -1.49
N THR A 69 5.81 1.17 -2.09
CA THR A 69 5.85 2.57 -1.65
C THR A 69 5.33 2.70 -0.22
N LEU A 70 4.19 2.09 0.10
CA LEU A 70 3.62 2.10 1.45
C LEU A 70 4.51 1.39 2.46
N GLY A 71 5.09 0.24 2.10
CA GLY A 71 6.01 -0.48 2.96
C GLY A 71 7.24 0.38 3.31
N THR A 72 7.72 1.17 2.34
CA THR A 72 8.81 2.12 2.55
C THR A 72 8.38 3.26 3.47
N ILE A 73 7.21 3.85 3.24
CA ILE A 73 6.63 4.89 4.10
C ILE A 73 6.45 4.36 5.53
N GLY A 74 5.86 3.19 5.71
CA GLY A 74 5.66 2.58 7.03
C GLY A 74 6.96 2.36 7.80
N LYS A 75 8.03 1.93 7.12
CA LYS A 75 9.38 1.82 7.72
C LYS A 75 9.91 3.19 8.17
N LEU A 76 9.83 4.21 7.31
CA LEU A 76 10.29 5.57 7.64
C LEU A 76 9.52 6.14 8.83
N VAL A 77 8.22 5.88 8.89
CA VAL A 77 7.33 6.29 9.97
C VAL A 77 7.72 5.61 11.27
N GLY A 78 7.86 4.29 11.28
CA GLY A 78 8.31 3.54 12.44
C GLY A 78 9.66 4.03 12.96
N GLN A 79 10.61 4.29 12.06
CA GLN A 79 11.93 4.85 12.39
C GLN A 79 11.80 6.24 13.03
N ALA A 80 10.98 7.13 12.47
CA ALA A 80 10.74 8.47 13.00
C ALA A 80 10.07 8.43 14.39
N GLY A 81 9.11 7.52 14.59
CA GLY A 81 8.47 7.32 15.88
C GLY A 81 9.43 6.80 16.96
N GLN A 82 10.36 5.90 16.59
CA GLN A 82 11.42 5.45 17.50
C GLN A 82 12.36 6.60 17.88
N ASN A 83 12.87 7.32 16.89
CA ASN A 83 13.76 8.47 17.12
C ASN A 83 13.11 9.54 18.00
N TYR A 84 11.80 9.78 17.83
CA TYR A 84 11.06 10.74 18.66
C TYR A 84 10.97 10.28 20.11
N ARG A 85 10.63 8.99 20.36
CA ARG A 85 10.56 8.43 21.72
C ARG A 85 11.92 8.47 22.42
N ASP A 86 12.98 8.14 21.69
CA ASP A 86 14.34 8.14 22.22
C ASP A 86 14.79 9.56 22.57
N THR A 87 14.49 10.53 21.71
CA THR A 87 14.77 11.96 21.96
C THR A 87 13.99 12.49 23.16
N GLU A 88 12.71 12.15 23.29
CA GLU A 88 11.88 12.58 24.41
C GLU A 88 12.35 11.95 25.73
N GLN A 89 12.72 10.67 25.74
CA GLN A 89 13.32 10.03 26.91
C GLN A 89 14.65 10.68 27.30
N ALA A 90 15.53 10.93 26.33
CA ALA A 90 16.81 11.58 26.57
C ALA A 90 16.63 12.99 27.15
N ASN A 91 15.69 13.78 26.61
CA ASN A 91 15.36 15.10 27.15
C ASN A 91 14.78 15.02 28.56
N ARG A 92 13.84 14.11 28.82
CA ARG A 92 13.26 13.91 30.16
C ARG A 92 14.31 13.49 31.19
N ALA A 93 15.26 12.64 30.82
CA ALA A 93 16.38 12.25 31.68
C ALA A 93 17.38 13.40 31.93
N ARG A 94 17.43 14.39 31.03
CA ARG A 94 18.30 15.58 31.15
C ARG A 94 17.73 16.67 32.03
N PHE A 95 16.40 16.70 32.17
CA PHE A 95 15.65 17.67 32.97
C PHE A 95 15.03 17.06 34.24
N ALA A 96 15.44 15.85 34.61
CA ALA A 96 15.16 15.19 35.89
C ALA A 96 16.42 15.22 36.76
#